data_AF-A4IJ54-F1
#
_entry.id   AF-A4IJ54-F1
#
_cell.length_a   1.000
_cell.length_b   1.000
_cell.length_c   1.000
_cell.angle_alpha   90.00
_cell.angle_beta   90.00
_cell.angle_gamma   90.00
#
_symmetry.space_group_name_H-M   'P 1'
#
loop_
_entity.id
_entity.type
_entity.pdbx_description
1 polymer ?
#
loop_
_entity_poly.entity_id
_entity_poly.type
_entity_poly.pdbx_seq_one_letter_code
_entity_poly.pdbx_strand_id
1 'polypeptide(L)'
;DIPVFKKDVNGNASEAALLKFTETIFAGIGAFRQKHIKLTEIPFNSTEKYQVSVHEFNSSDGYFIVEMKGAPERILDRCSTIIIQGLSVELTPTLKLEFEEAYLEMGGMGERVLGFADLLLPMSKYPISYEFSADPPNFPLENLRFLGLISLIDPPRAAVPDAVAKCRSAGVRVIMVTGDHPITAKAIARSVGIITTPTAEDIAKQRGVTVLDIDSRQATAIVVHGGELREMKAEELDAVIYYHNEIVFARTSPQQKLIIVEACQRRGEIVAVTGDGVNDSPALKRADIGVAMGISGSDVSKQAADMILLDDNFASIVVGIEEGRIIFDNLKKSIAYTLTSNLPEIVPFLFFVIFDIPLALGTIAILCIDIGTDMLPAISLAYEKAESDIMARMPRDPFEDRLVNKKLILMAYLQIGVIQTVACFFTFFAIMAEHGFPPSRLKGIREDWDSKKCRRP
;
A
#
# COMPACT_ATOMS: atom_id res chain seq x y z
N ASP A 1 9.11 -31.84 9.45
CA ASP A 1 10.19 -31.03 8.84
C ASP A 1 9.65 -29.75 8.24
N ILE A 2 10.23 -28.60 8.62
CA ILE A 2 9.88 -27.30 8.05
C ILE A 2 10.48 -27.22 6.63
N PRO A 3 9.70 -26.83 5.59
CA PRO A 3 10.21 -26.65 4.24
C PRO A 3 11.41 -25.69 4.20
N VAL A 4 12.43 -25.98 3.37
CA VAL A 4 13.68 -25.19 3.29
C VAL A 4 13.41 -23.69 3.12
N PHE A 5 12.44 -23.32 2.29
CA PHE A 5 12.05 -21.92 2.06
C PHE A 5 11.52 -21.19 3.30
N LYS A 6 10.92 -21.92 4.25
CA LYS A 6 10.34 -21.38 5.50
C LYS A 6 11.30 -21.42 6.69
N LYS A 7 12.50 -21.97 6.53
CA LYS A 7 13.50 -21.95 7.60
C LYS A 7 14.04 -20.52 7.79
N ASP A 8 14.20 -20.13 9.05
CA ASP A 8 14.88 -18.90 9.41
C ASP A 8 16.36 -19.02 9.11
N VAL A 9 16.93 -17.94 8.56
CA VAL A 9 18.34 -17.88 8.19
C VAL A 9 18.93 -16.61 8.80
N ASN A 10 20.04 -16.77 9.51
CA ASN A 10 20.82 -15.64 10.00
C ASN A 10 21.69 -15.10 8.86
N GLY A 11 21.39 -13.90 8.38
CA GLY A 11 22.12 -13.22 7.31
C GLY A 11 21.28 -12.14 6.65
N ASN A 12 21.85 -11.47 5.64
CA ASN A 12 21.07 -10.54 4.83
C ASN A 12 20.11 -11.31 3.89
N ALA A 13 19.08 -10.64 3.37
CA ALA A 13 18.06 -11.28 2.53
C ALA A 13 18.63 -11.96 1.27
N SER A 14 19.64 -11.35 0.63
CA SER A 14 20.27 -11.91 -0.57
C SER A 14 21.04 -13.20 -0.28
N GLU A 15 21.80 -13.24 0.82
CA GLU A 15 22.53 -14.43 1.26
C GLU A 15 21.59 -15.53 1.74
N ALA A 16 20.51 -15.17 2.43
CA ALA A 16 19.48 -16.11 2.83
C ALA A 16 18.80 -16.75 1.61
N ALA A 17 18.52 -15.98 0.57
CA ALA A 17 17.96 -16.48 -0.69
C ALA A 17 18.93 -17.44 -1.40
N LEU A 18 20.21 -17.07 -1.53
CA LEU A 18 21.25 -17.93 -2.13
C LEU A 18 21.43 -19.23 -1.33
N LEU A 19 21.42 -19.15 0.00
CA LEU A 19 21.55 -20.32 0.88
C LEU A 19 20.34 -21.26 0.71
N LYS A 20 19.12 -20.73 0.70
CA LYS A 20 17.90 -21.52 0.52
C LYS A 20 17.85 -22.17 -0.87
N PHE A 21 18.26 -21.45 -1.90
CA PHE A 21 18.37 -21.97 -3.27
C PHE A 21 19.34 -23.14 -3.36
N THR A 22 20.57 -22.94 -2.88
CA THR A 22 21.61 -23.96 -2.92
C THR A 22 21.25 -25.19 -2.08
N GLU A 23 20.56 -25.02 -0.95
CA GLU A 23 20.19 -26.13 -0.05
C GLU A 23 19.09 -26.98 -0.69
N THR A 24 18.24 -26.36 -1.50
CA THR A 24 17.17 -27.05 -2.23
C THR A 24 17.73 -27.93 -3.36
N ILE A 25 18.83 -27.52 -4.00
CA ILE A 25 19.43 -28.26 -5.12
C ILE A 25 20.43 -29.32 -4.64
N PHE A 26 21.37 -28.95 -3.78
CA PHE A 26 22.54 -29.78 -3.48
C PHE A 26 22.43 -30.56 -2.16
N ALA A 27 21.51 -30.18 -1.27
CA ALA A 27 21.29 -30.74 0.07
C ALA A 27 22.55 -30.83 0.97
N GLY A 28 22.53 -30.24 2.17
CA GLY A 28 23.62 -30.38 3.14
C GLY A 28 24.78 -29.41 2.93
N ILE A 29 24.48 -28.12 2.69
CA ILE A 29 25.50 -27.05 2.58
C ILE A 29 26.37 -26.96 3.83
N GLY A 30 25.80 -27.28 5.01
CA GLY A 30 26.56 -27.32 6.26
C GLY A 30 27.78 -28.23 6.18
N ALA A 31 27.63 -29.43 5.61
CA ALA A 31 28.73 -30.37 5.41
C ALA A 31 29.70 -29.89 4.32
N PHE A 32 29.18 -29.28 3.25
CA PHE A 32 30.01 -28.70 2.19
C PHE A 32 30.93 -27.59 2.73
N ARG A 33 30.39 -26.65 3.52
CA ARG A 33 31.15 -25.57 4.16
C ARG A 33 32.12 -26.06 5.24
N GLN A 34 31.84 -27.20 5.89
CA GLN A 34 32.78 -27.82 6.83
C GLN A 34 33.95 -28.50 6.11
N LYS A 35 33.70 -29.05 4.91
CA LYS A 35 34.74 -29.66 4.07
C LYS A 35 35.68 -28.60 3.46
N HIS A 36 35.13 -27.44 3.10
CA HIS A 36 35.87 -26.32 2.54
C HIS A 36 36.09 -25.25 3.60
N ILE A 37 37.18 -25.39 4.37
CA ILE A 37 37.49 -24.53 5.51
C ILE A 37 37.78 -23.11 5.00
N LYS A 38 37.07 -22.13 5.57
CA LYS A 38 37.31 -20.71 5.32
C LYS A 38 38.52 -20.23 6.12
N LEU A 39 39.53 -19.73 5.44
CA LEU A 39 40.78 -19.26 6.04
C LEU A 39 40.74 -17.77 6.36
N THR A 40 40.22 -16.97 5.44
CA THR A 40 40.06 -15.52 5.61
C THR A 40 38.87 -15.01 4.81
N GLU A 41 38.33 -13.85 5.20
CA GLU A 41 37.28 -13.17 4.47
C GLU A 41 37.47 -11.65 4.51
N ILE A 42 37.10 -11.01 3.39
CA ILE A 42 36.87 -9.58 3.31
C ILE A 42 35.36 -9.40 3.29
N PRO A 43 34.75 -8.87 4.37
CA PRO A 43 33.32 -8.66 4.44
C PRO A 43 32.88 -7.64 3.38
N PHE A 44 31.60 -7.70 3.00
CA PHE A 44 31.06 -6.76 2.04
C PHE A 44 31.23 -5.31 2.51
N ASN A 45 31.82 -4.48 1.66
CA ASN A 45 31.97 -3.04 1.91
C ASN A 45 31.15 -2.25 0.86
N SER A 46 30.32 -1.30 1.31
CA SER A 46 29.49 -0.46 0.44
C SER A 46 30.28 0.39 -0.56
N THR A 47 31.55 0.71 -0.26
CA THR A 47 32.44 1.48 -1.14
C THR A 47 32.97 0.60 -2.28
N GLU A 48 33.48 -0.59 -1.95
CA GLU A 48 34.09 -1.52 -2.90
C GLU A 48 33.07 -2.41 -3.65
N LYS A 49 31.90 -2.64 -3.03
CA LYS A 49 30.75 -3.39 -3.56
C LYS A 49 31.00 -4.87 -3.91
N TYR A 50 31.96 -5.51 -3.25
CA TYR A 50 32.18 -6.95 -3.34
C TYR A 50 32.49 -7.55 -1.95
N GLN A 51 32.38 -8.87 -1.86
CA GLN A 51 32.79 -9.70 -0.74
C GLN A 51 33.71 -10.80 -1.25
N VAL A 52 34.77 -11.11 -0.51
CA VAL A 52 35.76 -12.14 -0.88
C VAL A 52 35.96 -13.11 0.27
N SER A 53 36.17 -14.37 -0.05
CA SER A 53 36.61 -15.40 0.90
C SER A 53 37.63 -16.33 0.27
N VAL A 54 38.57 -16.79 1.09
CA VAL A 54 39.56 -17.79 0.68
C VAL A 54 39.28 -19.09 1.42
N HIS A 55 39.21 -20.20 0.69
CA HIS A 55 38.92 -21.52 1.25
C HIS A 55 39.93 -22.57 0.82
N GLU A 56 40.03 -23.64 1.60
CA GLU A 56 40.72 -24.86 1.21
C GLU A 56 39.90 -25.64 0.18
N PHE A 57 40.48 -25.83 -1.01
CA PHE A 57 39.86 -26.52 -2.13
C PHE A 57 40.87 -27.47 -2.73
N ASN A 58 41.04 -28.62 -2.05
CA ASN A 58 42.03 -29.65 -2.37
C ASN A 58 41.77 -30.26 -3.76
N SER A 59 42.30 -29.61 -4.79
CA SER A 59 42.16 -29.96 -6.22
C SER A 59 43.52 -30.27 -6.83
N SER A 60 43.55 -30.96 -7.97
CA SER A 60 44.81 -31.29 -8.68
C SER A 60 45.61 -30.05 -9.10
N ASP A 61 44.91 -28.94 -9.35
CA ASP A 61 45.47 -27.73 -9.97
C ASP A 61 45.79 -26.61 -8.95
N GLY A 62 45.41 -26.79 -7.68
CA GLY A 62 45.59 -25.80 -6.62
C GLY A 62 44.97 -26.26 -5.30
N TYR A 63 45.52 -25.77 -4.18
CA TYR A 63 45.06 -26.13 -2.84
C TYR A 63 44.10 -25.09 -2.23
N PHE A 64 44.19 -23.83 -2.68
CA PHE A 64 43.34 -22.73 -2.19
C PHE A 64 42.54 -22.12 -3.33
N ILE A 65 41.31 -21.71 -3.02
CA ILE A 65 40.43 -20.98 -3.95
C ILE A 65 40.04 -19.63 -3.33
N VAL A 66 40.13 -18.58 -4.14
CA VAL A 66 39.56 -17.27 -3.83
C VAL A 66 38.19 -17.20 -4.50
N GLU A 67 37.15 -16.89 -3.74
CA GLU A 67 35.79 -16.71 -4.25
C GLU A 67 35.36 -15.27 -4.01
N MET A 68 34.77 -14.65 -5.02
CA MET A 68 34.29 -13.27 -4.96
C MET A 68 32.85 -13.20 -5.46
N LYS A 69 32.01 -12.45 -4.72
CA LYS A 69 30.67 -12.07 -5.16
C LYS A 69 30.42 -10.58 -4.96
N GLY A 70 29.61 -9.95 -5.81
CA GLY A 70 29.36 -8.52 -5.70
C GLY A 70 28.48 -7.95 -6.81
N ALA A 71 28.56 -6.63 -6.96
CA ALA A 71 27.88 -5.93 -8.06
C ALA A 71 28.42 -6.43 -9.43
N PRO A 72 27.55 -6.82 -10.37
CA PRO A 72 27.95 -7.43 -11.64
C PRO A 72 29.07 -6.70 -12.37
N GLU A 73 28.93 -5.37 -12.52
CA GLU A 73 29.92 -4.53 -13.21
C GLU A 73 31.28 -4.53 -12.51
N ARG A 74 31.28 -4.52 -11.17
CA ARG A 74 32.51 -4.50 -10.36
C ARG A 74 33.24 -5.84 -10.36
N ILE A 75 32.49 -6.93 -10.47
CA ILE A 75 33.07 -8.27 -10.57
C ILE A 75 33.67 -8.46 -11.95
N LEU A 76 32.97 -8.06 -13.03
CA LEU A 76 33.47 -8.20 -14.38
C LEU A 76 34.77 -7.41 -14.61
N ASP A 77 34.86 -6.18 -14.08
CA ASP A 77 36.07 -5.34 -14.17
C ASP A 77 37.32 -5.99 -13.55
N ARG A 78 37.13 -6.92 -12.60
CA ARG A 78 38.20 -7.64 -11.91
C ARG A 78 38.51 -9.01 -12.52
N CYS A 79 37.77 -9.41 -13.56
CA CYS A 79 37.94 -10.70 -14.23
C CYS A 79 38.74 -10.57 -15.53
N SER A 80 39.61 -11.54 -15.79
CA SER A 80 40.38 -11.66 -17.05
C SER A 80 39.95 -12.86 -17.89
N THR A 81 39.40 -13.89 -17.26
CA THR A 81 38.88 -15.10 -17.92
C THR A 81 37.43 -15.35 -17.52
N ILE A 82 36.74 -16.20 -18.28
CA ILE A 82 35.36 -16.63 -18.04
C ILE A 82 35.26 -18.14 -18.28
N ILE A 83 34.44 -18.84 -17.48
CA ILE A 83 34.17 -20.26 -17.68
C ILE A 83 33.03 -20.46 -18.70
N ILE A 84 33.29 -21.22 -19.75
CA ILE A 84 32.31 -21.61 -20.76
C ILE A 84 32.39 -23.12 -20.95
N GLN A 85 31.29 -23.84 -20.67
CA GLN A 85 31.22 -25.30 -20.79
C GLN A 85 32.37 -26.06 -20.06
N GLY A 86 32.83 -25.51 -18.93
CA GLY A 86 33.91 -26.09 -18.12
C GLY A 86 35.33 -25.68 -18.53
N LEU A 87 35.50 -24.92 -19.61
CA LEU A 87 36.80 -24.40 -20.04
C LEU A 87 36.94 -22.92 -19.68
N SER A 88 38.13 -22.53 -19.19
CA SER A 88 38.45 -21.13 -18.92
C SER A 88 38.96 -20.46 -20.20
N VAL A 89 38.22 -19.48 -20.69
CA VAL A 89 38.52 -18.70 -21.92
C VAL A 89 38.82 -17.25 -21.54
N GLU A 90 39.64 -16.55 -22.31
CA GLU A 90 39.90 -15.11 -22.08
C GLU A 90 38.64 -14.27 -22.32
N LEU A 91 38.48 -13.22 -21.51
CA LEU A 91 37.33 -12.32 -21.55
C LEU A 91 37.45 -11.36 -22.75
N THR A 92 36.97 -11.78 -23.91
CA THR A 92 36.96 -11.00 -25.15
C THR A 92 35.91 -9.86 -25.12
N PRO A 93 36.08 -8.79 -25.93
CA PRO A 93 35.10 -7.69 -25.99
C PRO A 93 33.68 -8.13 -26.38
N THR A 94 33.55 -9.18 -27.19
CA THR A 94 32.24 -9.74 -27.58
C THR A 94 31.53 -10.37 -26.38
N LEU A 95 32.26 -11.11 -25.54
CA LEU A 95 31.71 -11.70 -24.31
C LEU A 95 31.31 -10.64 -23.27
N LYS A 96 32.00 -9.50 -23.25
CA LYS A 96 31.58 -8.36 -22.41
C LYS A 96 30.24 -7.78 -22.87
N LEU A 97 29.99 -7.70 -24.17
CA LEU A 97 28.70 -7.24 -24.70
C LEU A 97 27.57 -8.24 -24.37
N GLU A 98 27.82 -9.55 -24.52
CA GLU A 98 26.85 -10.59 -24.13
C GLU A 98 26.52 -10.53 -22.63
N PHE A 99 27.53 -10.27 -21.78
CA PHE A 99 27.33 -10.04 -20.37
C PHE A 99 26.44 -8.82 -20.10
N GLU A 100 26.70 -7.70 -20.78
CA GLU A 100 25.92 -6.47 -20.60
C GLU A 100 24.46 -6.67 -21.02
N GLU A 101 24.23 -7.38 -22.13
CA GLU A 101 22.89 -7.72 -22.60
C GLU A 101 22.15 -8.58 -21.58
N ALA A 102 22.77 -9.65 -21.07
CA ALA A 102 22.18 -10.52 -20.05
C ALA A 102 21.91 -9.78 -18.73
N TYR A 103 22.84 -8.91 -18.31
CA TYR A 103 22.66 -8.06 -17.12
C TYR A 103 21.48 -7.11 -17.26
N LEU A 104 21.34 -6.46 -18.43
CA LEU A 104 20.21 -5.57 -18.72
C LEU A 104 18.89 -6.33 -18.83
N GLU A 105 18.90 -7.55 -19.35
CA GLU A 105 17.72 -8.41 -19.45
C GLU A 105 17.21 -8.82 -18.06
N MET A 106 18.08 -9.39 -17.22
CA MET A 106 17.73 -9.77 -15.83
C MET A 106 17.33 -8.54 -15.00
N GLY A 107 18.05 -7.42 -15.16
CA GLY A 107 17.67 -6.16 -14.55
C GLY A 107 16.28 -5.69 -15.01
N GLY A 108 15.98 -5.84 -16.31
CA GLY A 108 14.70 -5.52 -16.93
C GLY A 108 13.51 -6.38 -16.44
N MET A 109 13.78 -7.60 -15.98
CA MET A 109 12.80 -8.45 -15.29
C MET A 109 12.58 -8.04 -13.82
N GLY A 110 13.33 -7.05 -13.35
CA GLY A 110 13.26 -6.53 -11.98
C GLY A 110 14.00 -7.36 -10.96
N GLU A 111 14.95 -8.15 -11.41
CA GLU A 111 15.72 -9.01 -10.54
C GLU A 111 16.98 -8.28 -10.08
N ARG A 112 17.34 -8.46 -8.81
CA ARG A 112 18.62 -8.02 -8.26
C ARG A 112 19.71 -9.00 -8.69
N VAL A 113 20.60 -8.55 -9.57
CA VAL A 113 21.66 -9.39 -10.13
C VAL A 113 22.95 -9.30 -9.29
N LEU A 114 23.61 -10.43 -9.08
CA LEU A 114 24.92 -10.55 -8.45
C LEU A 114 25.89 -11.28 -9.39
N GLY A 115 27.12 -10.79 -9.46
CA GLY A 115 28.22 -11.47 -10.17
C GLY A 115 29.01 -12.37 -9.23
N PHE A 116 29.47 -13.51 -9.77
CA PHE A 116 30.31 -14.48 -9.07
C PHE A 116 31.58 -14.76 -9.89
N ALA A 117 32.71 -14.78 -9.20
CA ALA A 117 34.01 -15.08 -9.78
C ALA A 117 34.84 -15.92 -8.81
N ASP A 118 35.77 -16.70 -9.35
CA ASP A 118 36.72 -17.49 -8.58
C ASP A 118 38.15 -17.37 -9.12
N LEU A 119 39.12 -17.80 -8.32
CA LEU A 119 40.50 -17.98 -8.76
C LEU A 119 41.18 -19.07 -7.95
N LEU A 120 41.66 -20.10 -8.64
CA LEU A 120 42.51 -21.12 -8.04
C LEU A 120 43.93 -20.57 -7.85
N LEU A 121 44.44 -20.65 -6.63
CA LEU A 121 45.77 -20.16 -6.30
C LEU A 121 46.82 -21.24 -6.57
N PRO A 122 47.90 -20.93 -7.31
CA PRO A 122 48.92 -21.90 -7.63
C PRO A 122 49.76 -22.24 -6.39
N MET A 123 49.96 -23.54 -6.14
CA MET A 123 50.76 -24.03 -5.00
C MET A 123 52.21 -23.53 -5.01
N SER A 124 52.74 -23.16 -6.18
CA SER A 124 54.09 -22.60 -6.31
C SER A 124 54.27 -21.26 -5.59
N LYS A 125 53.20 -20.46 -5.50
CA LYS A 125 53.20 -19.13 -4.86
C LYS A 125 52.53 -19.15 -3.48
N TYR A 126 51.60 -20.07 -3.27
CA TYR A 126 50.80 -20.20 -2.03
C TYR A 126 50.92 -21.63 -1.49
N PRO A 127 51.97 -21.95 -0.71
CA PRO A 127 52.12 -23.27 -0.09
C PRO A 127 51.07 -23.50 1.01
N ILE A 128 50.85 -24.75 1.42
CA ILE A 128 49.84 -25.13 2.44
C ILE A 128 50.02 -24.36 3.76
N SER A 129 51.26 -23.99 4.11
CA SER A 129 51.59 -23.20 5.30
C SER A 129 51.41 -21.69 5.13
N TYR A 130 50.84 -21.22 4.03
CA TYR A 130 50.67 -19.79 3.77
C TYR A 130 49.55 -19.20 4.63
N GLU A 131 49.87 -18.18 5.42
CA GLU A 131 48.89 -17.45 6.21
C GLU A 131 48.26 -16.32 5.38
N PHE A 132 46.95 -16.36 5.20
CA PHE A 132 46.21 -15.32 4.50
C PHE A 132 45.80 -14.19 5.45
N SER A 133 46.07 -12.93 5.04
CA SER A 133 45.62 -11.72 5.74
C SER A 133 44.64 -10.96 4.88
N ALA A 134 43.57 -10.43 5.50
CA ALA A 134 42.56 -9.60 4.84
C ALA A 134 42.94 -8.11 4.83
N ASP A 135 43.80 -7.65 5.74
CA ASP A 135 44.20 -6.24 5.88
C ASP A 135 45.70 -6.12 6.21
N PRO A 136 46.55 -5.71 5.25
CA PRO A 136 46.27 -5.59 3.82
C PRO A 136 46.09 -6.97 3.15
N PRO A 137 45.31 -7.06 2.06
CA PRO A 137 45.06 -8.33 1.37
C PRO A 137 46.35 -8.87 0.73
N ASN A 138 46.74 -10.10 1.08
CA ASN A 138 47.94 -10.76 0.54
C ASN A 138 47.68 -11.78 -0.59
N PHE A 139 46.45 -11.79 -1.13
CA PHE A 139 46.00 -12.63 -2.23
C PHE A 139 45.44 -11.78 -3.38
N PRO A 140 45.43 -12.30 -4.62
CA PRO A 140 44.97 -11.55 -5.79
C PRO A 140 43.46 -11.21 -5.71
N LEU A 141 43.14 -9.96 -6.04
CA LEU A 141 41.76 -9.44 -6.15
C LEU A 141 41.41 -9.03 -7.60
N GLU A 142 42.32 -9.31 -8.54
CA GLU A 142 42.22 -9.00 -9.97
C GLU A 142 42.67 -10.22 -10.77
N ASN A 143 42.33 -10.25 -12.06
CA ASN A 143 42.54 -11.40 -12.96
C ASN A 143 41.83 -12.67 -12.47
N LEU A 144 40.64 -12.49 -11.91
CA LEU A 144 39.77 -13.59 -11.51
C LEU A 144 39.13 -14.23 -12.75
N ARG A 145 38.59 -15.45 -12.57
CA ARG A 145 37.78 -16.15 -13.54
C ARG A 145 36.30 -15.91 -13.24
N PHE A 146 35.59 -15.29 -14.19
CA PHE A 146 34.16 -15.05 -14.09
C PHE A 146 33.39 -16.37 -14.22
N LEU A 147 32.47 -16.64 -13.29
CA LEU A 147 31.67 -17.85 -13.28
C LEU A 147 30.29 -17.63 -13.89
N GLY A 148 29.62 -16.55 -13.50
CA GLY A 148 28.25 -16.28 -13.94
C GLY A 148 27.54 -15.23 -13.12
N LEU A 149 26.30 -14.97 -13.53
CA LEU A 149 25.35 -14.09 -12.86
C LEU A 149 24.28 -14.94 -12.17
N ILE A 150 23.87 -14.51 -10.98
CA ILE A 150 22.65 -15.02 -10.33
C ILE A 150 21.76 -13.82 -10.04
N SER A 151 20.52 -13.93 -10.47
CA SER A 151 19.50 -12.93 -10.21
C SER A 151 18.57 -13.37 -9.07
N LEU A 152 18.11 -12.39 -8.31
CA LEU A 152 17.28 -12.56 -7.12
C LEU A 152 16.07 -11.66 -7.28
N ILE A 153 14.88 -12.23 -7.35
CA ILE A 153 13.64 -11.44 -7.30
C ILE A 153 13.06 -11.50 -5.88
N ASP A 154 12.55 -10.37 -5.41
CA ASP A 154 11.57 -10.37 -4.32
C ASP A 154 10.19 -10.52 -4.96
N PRO A 155 9.62 -11.74 -5.03
CA PRO A 155 8.40 -11.96 -5.75
C PRO A 155 7.25 -11.23 -5.04
N PRO A 156 6.32 -10.59 -5.79
CA PRO A 156 5.13 -10.04 -5.18
C PRO A 156 4.36 -11.15 -4.48
N ARG A 157 3.75 -10.84 -3.34
CA ARG A 157 2.90 -11.79 -2.62
C ARG A 157 1.74 -12.21 -3.53
N ALA A 158 1.35 -13.49 -3.46
CA ALA A 158 0.38 -14.09 -4.38
C ALA A 158 -0.98 -13.33 -4.47
N ALA A 159 -1.42 -12.71 -3.38
CA ALA A 159 -2.69 -11.97 -3.33
C ALA A 159 -2.60 -10.52 -3.86
N VAL A 160 -1.39 -9.97 -4.05
CA VAL A 160 -1.20 -8.55 -4.40
C VAL A 160 -1.70 -8.23 -5.82
N PRO A 161 -1.40 -9.00 -6.88
CA PRO A 161 -1.88 -8.69 -8.22
C PRO A 161 -3.41 -8.60 -8.30
N ASP A 162 -4.11 -9.57 -7.72
CA ASP A 162 -5.58 -9.60 -7.69
C ASP A 162 -6.15 -8.43 -6.89
N ALA A 163 -5.52 -8.08 -5.76
CA ALA A 163 -5.95 -6.97 -4.94
C ALA A 163 -5.75 -5.61 -5.61
N VAL A 164 -4.63 -5.40 -6.30
CA VAL A 164 -4.38 -4.19 -7.11
C VAL A 164 -5.42 -4.11 -8.23
N ALA A 165 -5.71 -5.22 -8.91
CA ALA A 165 -6.75 -5.26 -9.94
C ALA A 165 -8.14 -4.88 -9.39
N LYS A 166 -8.52 -5.40 -8.22
CA LYS A 166 -9.78 -5.04 -7.54
C LYS A 166 -9.84 -3.59 -7.10
N CYS A 167 -8.74 -3.03 -6.59
CA CYS A 167 -8.66 -1.60 -6.29
C CYS A 167 -8.89 -0.76 -7.54
N ARG A 168 -8.26 -1.12 -8.66
CA ARG A 168 -8.42 -0.43 -9.94
C ARG A 168 -9.83 -0.56 -10.51
N SER A 169 -10.46 -1.74 -10.44
CA SER A 169 -11.85 -1.91 -10.88
C SER A 169 -12.82 -1.08 -10.06
N ALA A 170 -12.49 -0.83 -8.79
CA ALA A 170 -13.22 0.06 -7.90
C ALA A 170 -12.92 1.56 -8.11
N GLY A 171 -12.16 1.90 -9.15
CA GLY A 171 -11.78 3.28 -9.49
C GLY A 171 -10.73 3.89 -8.56
N VAL A 172 -10.06 3.08 -7.73
CA VAL A 172 -8.96 3.54 -6.87
C VAL A 172 -7.68 3.53 -7.68
N ARG A 173 -7.03 4.69 -7.72
CA ARG A 173 -5.72 4.86 -8.34
C ARG A 173 -4.63 4.34 -7.41
N VAL A 174 -3.78 3.46 -7.93
CA VAL A 174 -2.66 2.85 -7.19
C VAL A 174 -1.35 3.44 -7.69
N ILE A 175 -0.56 4.01 -6.78
CA ILE A 175 0.75 4.61 -7.07
C ILE A 175 1.81 3.84 -6.28
N MET A 176 2.90 3.42 -6.95
CA MET A 176 4.03 2.80 -6.27
C MET A 176 5.02 3.86 -5.81
N VAL A 177 5.46 3.80 -4.54
CA VAL A 177 6.49 4.69 -3.98
C VAL A 177 7.56 3.86 -3.26
N THR A 178 8.68 3.61 -3.94
CA THR A 178 9.76 2.73 -3.44
C THR A 178 11.13 3.42 -3.40
N GLY A 179 12.01 2.90 -2.54
CA GLY A 179 13.44 3.23 -2.50
C GLY A 179 14.27 2.42 -3.50
N ASP A 180 13.68 1.44 -4.16
CA ASP A 180 14.36 0.55 -5.10
C ASP A 180 14.74 1.23 -6.41
N HIS A 181 15.61 0.56 -7.18
CA HIS A 181 16.06 1.04 -8.47
C HIS A 181 14.88 1.13 -9.48
N PRO A 182 14.84 2.15 -10.37
CA PRO A 182 13.72 2.34 -11.32
C PRO A 182 13.39 1.13 -12.18
N ILE A 183 14.41 0.40 -12.64
CA ILE A 183 14.21 -0.78 -13.50
C ILE A 183 13.45 -1.89 -12.73
N THR A 184 13.86 -2.17 -11.50
CA THR A 184 13.19 -3.10 -10.59
C THR A 184 11.79 -2.65 -10.24
N ALA A 185 11.63 -1.39 -9.86
CA ALA A 185 10.32 -0.83 -9.53
C ALA A 185 9.34 -0.92 -10.71
N LYS A 186 9.80 -0.61 -11.93
CA LYS A 186 9.00 -0.71 -13.16
C LYS A 186 8.58 -2.15 -13.45
N ALA A 187 9.48 -3.11 -13.31
CA ALA A 187 9.19 -4.52 -13.54
C ALA A 187 8.19 -5.09 -12.53
N ILE A 188 8.39 -4.80 -11.23
CA ILE A 188 7.42 -5.19 -10.19
C ILE A 188 6.08 -4.49 -10.39
N ALA A 189 6.07 -3.20 -10.74
CA ALA A 189 4.83 -2.48 -11.02
C ALA A 189 4.05 -3.08 -12.20
N ARG A 190 4.73 -3.63 -13.21
CA ARG A 190 4.09 -4.39 -14.29
C ARG A 190 3.56 -5.74 -13.81
N SER A 191 4.32 -6.47 -12.99
CA SER A 191 3.90 -7.80 -12.52
C SER A 191 2.67 -7.75 -11.60
N VAL A 192 2.52 -6.69 -10.81
CA VAL A 192 1.34 -6.49 -9.95
C VAL A 192 0.20 -5.71 -10.59
N GLY A 193 0.35 -5.23 -11.83
CA GLY A 193 -0.70 -4.51 -12.56
C GLY A 193 -0.89 -3.03 -12.19
N ILE A 194 0.14 -2.39 -11.61
CA ILE A 194 0.18 -0.92 -11.41
C ILE A 194 0.45 -0.22 -12.74
N ILE A 195 1.42 -0.73 -13.51
CA ILE A 195 1.67 -0.32 -14.90
C ILE A 195 1.09 -1.39 -15.82
N THR A 196 0.14 -1.02 -16.68
CA THR A 196 -0.40 -1.88 -17.75
C THR A 196 -0.13 -1.32 -19.14
N THR A 197 0.19 -0.03 -19.22
CA THR A 197 0.46 0.69 -20.48
C THR A 197 1.95 0.96 -20.68
N PRO A 198 2.43 1.11 -21.93
CA PRO A 198 3.82 1.43 -22.19
C PRO A 198 4.18 2.84 -21.68
N THR A 199 5.36 2.99 -21.08
CA THR A 199 5.87 4.29 -20.65
C THR A 199 6.47 5.05 -21.83
N ALA A 200 6.73 6.36 -21.67
CA ALA A 200 7.38 7.17 -22.70
C ALA A 200 8.70 6.55 -23.20
N GLU A 201 9.50 5.98 -22.30
CA GLU A 201 10.74 5.27 -22.64
C GLU A 201 10.48 4.01 -23.49
N ASP A 202 9.39 3.28 -23.23
CA ASP A 202 9.04 2.09 -23.99
C ASP A 202 8.60 2.49 -25.41
N ILE A 203 7.82 3.59 -25.52
CA ILE A 203 7.40 4.15 -26.80
C ILE A 203 8.61 4.67 -27.59
N ALA A 204 9.59 5.29 -26.92
CA ALA A 204 10.85 5.75 -27.52
C ALA A 204 11.63 4.58 -28.12
N LYS A 205 11.83 3.52 -27.34
CA LYS A 205 12.51 2.30 -27.80
C LYS A 205 11.79 1.64 -28.96
N GLN A 206 10.46 1.56 -28.92
CA GLN A 206 9.67 0.97 -30.01
C GLN A 206 9.74 1.78 -31.32
N ARG A 207 9.81 3.11 -31.22
CA ARG A 207 9.87 4.01 -32.39
C ARG A 207 11.30 4.31 -32.85
N GLY A 208 12.32 3.92 -32.08
CA GLY A 208 13.72 4.25 -32.35
C GLY A 208 14.03 5.75 -32.26
N VAL A 209 13.24 6.52 -31.48
CA VAL A 209 13.41 7.97 -31.28
C VAL A 209 13.93 8.27 -29.87
N THR A 210 14.42 9.47 -29.64
CA THR A 210 14.84 9.86 -28.29
C THR A 210 13.62 10.18 -27.42
N VAL A 211 13.76 10.02 -26.09
CA VAL A 211 12.66 10.28 -25.13
C VAL A 211 12.19 11.74 -25.19
N LEU A 212 13.07 12.66 -25.56
CA LEU A 212 12.78 14.09 -25.70
C LEU A 212 11.84 14.42 -26.87
N ASP A 213 11.80 13.54 -27.89
CA ASP A 213 10.95 13.72 -29.07
C ASP A 213 9.52 13.21 -28.84
N ILE A 214 9.25 12.62 -27.67
CA ILE A 214 7.94 12.11 -27.29
C ILE A 214 7.24 13.11 -26.39
N ASP A 215 6.05 13.54 -26.81
CA ASP A 215 5.15 14.27 -25.94
C ASP A 215 4.79 13.37 -24.74
N SER A 216 5.19 13.79 -23.54
CA SER A 216 4.96 13.05 -22.30
C SER A 216 3.48 12.74 -22.09
N ARG A 217 2.57 13.57 -22.62
CA ARG A 217 1.12 13.36 -22.53
C ARG A 217 0.61 12.14 -23.32
N GLN A 218 1.39 11.61 -24.26
CA GLN A 218 1.04 10.40 -24.99
C GLN A 218 1.18 9.13 -24.13
N ALA A 219 1.99 9.18 -23.06
CA ALA A 219 2.22 8.06 -22.18
C ALA A 219 1.33 8.16 -20.94
N THR A 220 0.42 7.22 -20.75
CA THR A 220 -0.42 7.12 -19.55
C THR A 220 0.35 6.64 -18.32
N ALA A 221 1.48 5.96 -18.53
CA ALA A 221 2.37 5.46 -17.49
C ALA A 221 3.71 6.22 -17.44
N ILE A 222 4.17 6.51 -16.22
CA ILE A 222 5.45 7.19 -15.97
C ILE A 222 6.21 6.56 -14.79
N VAL A 223 7.53 6.50 -14.93
CA VAL A 223 8.46 6.15 -13.85
C VAL A 223 9.28 7.40 -13.55
N VAL A 224 9.23 7.89 -12.31
CA VAL A 224 9.94 9.09 -11.88
C VAL A 224 11.06 8.68 -10.93
N HIS A 225 12.28 9.11 -11.23
CA HIS A 225 13.43 8.84 -10.38
C HIS A 225 13.51 9.86 -9.23
N GLY A 226 13.88 9.41 -8.03
CA GLY A 226 14.01 10.28 -6.85
C GLY A 226 15.02 11.42 -7.01
N GLY A 227 16.00 11.29 -7.92
CA GLY A 227 16.89 12.40 -8.31
C GLY A 227 16.14 13.52 -9.02
N GLU A 228 15.27 13.19 -9.97
CA GLU A 228 14.46 14.16 -10.73
C GLU A 228 13.41 14.81 -9.82
N LEU A 229 12.78 14.01 -8.95
CA LEU A 229 11.80 14.49 -7.98
C LEU A 229 12.35 15.56 -7.02
N ARG A 230 13.67 15.57 -6.77
CA ARG A 230 14.32 16.57 -5.92
C ARG A 230 14.39 17.94 -6.60
N GLU A 231 14.50 17.95 -7.93
CA GLU A 231 14.64 19.18 -8.73
C GLU A 231 13.26 19.71 -9.17
N MET A 232 12.24 18.85 -9.18
CA MET A 232 10.87 19.21 -9.52
C MET A 232 10.25 20.20 -8.52
N LYS A 233 9.54 21.19 -9.05
CA LYS A 233 8.68 22.07 -8.26
C LYS A 233 7.35 21.37 -7.91
N ALA A 234 6.66 21.91 -6.91
CA ALA A 234 5.36 21.37 -6.50
C ALA A 234 4.33 21.36 -7.66
N GLU A 235 4.29 22.42 -8.48
CA GLU A 235 3.36 22.47 -9.62
C GLU A 235 3.67 21.43 -10.70
N GLU A 236 4.95 21.10 -10.90
CA GLU A 236 5.39 20.09 -11.87
C GLU A 236 5.00 18.69 -11.39
N LEU A 237 5.19 18.40 -10.10
CA LEU A 237 4.73 17.15 -9.49
C LEU A 237 3.21 17.01 -9.57
N ASP A 238 2.47 18.09 -9.29
CA ASP A 238 1.01 18.09 -9.39
C ASP A 238 0.54 17.85 -10.84
N ALA A 239 1.30 18.35 -11.84
CA ALA A 239 1.06 18.08 -13.26
C ALA A 239 1.35 16.62 -13.63
N VAL A 240 2.46 16.04 -13.16
CA VAL A 240 2.77 14.61 -13.37
C VAL A 240 1.64 13.73 -12.82
N ILE A 241 1.16 14.05 -11.61
CA ILE A 241 0.04 13.34 -10.99
C ILE A 241 -1.28 13.57 -11.74
N TYR A 242 -1.44 14.69 -12.45
CA TYR A 242 -2.63 14.96 -13.27
C TYR A 242 -2.67 14.16 -14.58
N TYR A 243 -1.57 14.16 -15.34
CA TYR A 243 -1.55 13.64 -16.70
C TYR A 243 -1.32 12.12 -16.76
N HIS A 244 -0.71 11.54 -15.74
CA HIS A 244 -0.37 10.12 -15.71
C HIS A 244 -1.22 9.36 -14.69
N ASN A 245 -1.97 8.36 -15.16
CA ASN A 245 -2.79 7.53 -14.27
C ASN A 245 -1.96 6.44 -13.58
N GLU A 246 -0.94 5.91 -14.27
CA GLU A 246 -0.10 4.81 -13.78
C GLU A 246 1.28 5.36 -13.40
N ILE A 247 1.56 5.52 -12.11
CA ILE A 247 2.77 6.20 -11.64
C ILE A 247 3.60 5.30 -10.73
N VAL A 248 4.90 5.29 -10.98
CA VAL A 248 5.91 4.68 -10.12
C VAL A 248 6.96 5.73 -9.75
N PHE A 249 7.09 6.01 -8.46
CA PHE A 249 8.21 6.78 -7.92
C PHE A 249 9.26 5.82 -7.38
N ALA A 250 10.45 5.83 -7.96
CA ALA A 250 11.54 4.93 -7.62
C ALA A 250 12.72 5.69 -6.99
N ARG A 251 13.55 4.99 -6.22
CA ARG A 251 14.72 5.54 -5.53
C ARG A 251 14.41 6.73 -4.62
N THR A 252 13.22 6.74 -4.03
CA THR A 252 12.72 7.85 -3.20
C THR A 252 13.30 7.84 -1.77
N SER A 253 13.48 9.03 -1.19
CA SER A 253 13.78 9.20 0.24
C SER A 253 12.50 9.24 1.09
N PRO A 254 12.58 9.00 2.42
CA PRO A 254 11.42 9.13 3.31
C PRO A 254 10.68 10.47 3.19
N GLN A 255 11.43 11.58 3.06
CA GLN A 255 10.86 12.91 2.89
C GLN A 255 10.16 13.07 1.53
N GLN A 256 10.68 12.43 0.48
CA GLN A 256 10.04 12.46 -0.83
C GLN A 256 8.72 11.68 -0.82
N LYS A 257 8.62 10.58 -0.07
CA LYS A 257 7.34 9.86 0.11
C LYS A 257 6.27 10.78 0.72
N LEU A 258 6.65 11.57 1.72
CA LEU A 258 5.77 12.58 2.32
C LEU A 258 5.31 13.62 1.30
N ILE A 259 6.25 14.19 0.51
CA ILE A 259 5.94 15.20 -0.52
C ILE A 259 4.95 14.66 -1.56
N ILE A 260 5.09 13.39 -1.96
CA ILE A 260 4.17 12.73 -2.90
C ILE A 260 2.76 12.64 -2.31
N VAL A 261 2.64 12.22 -1.05
CA VAL A 261 1.34 12.16 -0.35
C VAL A 261 0.68 13.53 -0.29
N GLU A 262 1.45 14.57 0.07
CA GLU A 262 0.94 15.93 0.13
C GLU A 262 0.52 16.45 -1.26
N ALA A 263 1.21 16.07 -2.32
CA ALA A 263 0.85 16.42 -3.69
C ALA A 263 -0.50 15.82 -4.12
N CYS A 264 -0.74 14.55 -3.80
CA CYS A 264 -2.03 13.92 -4.02
C CYS A 264 -3.14 14.61 -3.20
N GLN A 265 -2.88 14.92 -1.92
CA GLN A 265 -3.85 15.58 -1.04
C GLN A 265 -4.16 17.03 -1.46
N ARG A 266 -3.18 17.79 -1.96
CA ARG A 266 -3.40 19.16 -2.48
C ARG A 266 -4.43 19.20 -3.60
N ARG A 267 -4.58 18.10 -4.35
CA ARG A 267 -5.56 17.96 -5.42
C ARG A 267 -6.97 17.60 -4.92
N GLY A 268 -7.15 17.44 -3.61
CA GLY A 268 -8.40 17.03 -2.99
C GLY A 268 -8.67 15.51 -3.06
N GLU A 269 -7.67 14.72 -3.44
CA GLU A 269 -7.75 13.26 -3.42
C GLU A 269 -7.58 12.76 -1.96
N ILE A 270 -8.34 11.72 -1.57
CA ILE A 270 -8.18 11.04 -0.29
C ILE A 270 -7.12 9.96 -0.45
N VAL A 271 -6.05 10.03 0.35
CA VAL A 271 -4.85 9.22 0.16
C VAL A 271 -4.69 8.20 1.28
N ALA A 272 -4.66 6.93 0.89
CA ALA A 272 -4.24 5.83 1.75
C ALA A 272 -2.77 5.48 1.46
N VAL A 273 -1.97 5.27 2.49
CA VAL A 273 -0.56 4.85 2.36
C VAL A 273 -0.37 3.50 3.03
N THR A 274 0.27 2.57 2.34
CA THR A 274 0.61 1.24 2.87
C THR A 274 2.13 1.11 2.97
N GLY A 275 2.65 0.73 4.12
CA GLY A 275 4.10 0.59 4.32
C GLY A 275 4.47 -0.30 5.50
N ASP A 276 5.72 -0.77 5.51
CA ASP A 276 6.28 -1.67 6.50
C ASP A 276 7.57 -1.13 7.13
N GLY A 277 8.28 -0.24 6.43
CA GLY A 277 9.55 0.31 6.88
C GLY A 277 9.43 1.55 7.77
N VAL A 278 10.46 1.80 8.56
CA VAL A 278 10.65 3.09 9.29
C VAL A 278 10.69 4.27 8.32
N ASN A 279 11.10 4.02 7.07
CA ASN A 279 11.12 5.00 5.99
C ASN A 279 9.73 5.48 5.58
N ASP A 280 8.68 4.71 5.87
CA ASP A 280 7.31 5.03 5.48
C ASP A 280 6.57 5.81 6.57
N SER A 281 7.08 5.86 7.79
CA SER A 281 6.44 6.50 8.94
C SER A 281 5.99 7.95 8.68
N PRO A 282 6.77 8.84 8.03
CA PRO A 282 6.31 10.19 7.73
C PRO A 282 5.12 10.21 6.77
N ALA A 283 5.15 9.36 5.73
CA ALA A 283 4.08 9.28 4.74
C ALA A 283 2.81 8.64 5.33
N LEU A 284 2.96 7.58 6.12
CA LEU A 284 1.88 6.93 6.87
C LEU A 284 1.17 7.92 7.78
N LYS A 285 1.93 8.77 8.49
CA LYS A 285 1.34 9.73 9.43
C LYS A 285 0.61 10.89 8.76
N ARG A 286 1.02 11.25 7.54
CA ARG A 286 0.44 12.36 6.78
C ARG A 286 -0.78 11.95 5.96
N ALA A 287 -0.85 10.69 5.56
CA ALA A 287 -1.96 10.10 4.83
C ALA A 287 -3.30 10.31 5.56
N ASP A 288 -4.40 10.29 4.81
CA ASP A 288 -5.74 10.30 5.41
C ASP A 288 -6.04 8.99 6.14
N ILE A 289 -5.40 7.90 5.69
CA ILE A 289 -5.34 6.62 6.39
C ILE A 289 -3.98 5.96 6.14
N GLY A 290 -3.19 5.78 7.21
CA GLY A 290 -1.96 4.99 7.19
C GLY A 290 -2.24 3.51 7.50
N VAL A 291 -1.69 2.61 6.69
CA VAL A 291 -1.84 1.15 6.83
C VAL A 291 -0.47 0.49 6.99
N ALA A 292 -0.23 -0.15 8.13
CA ALA A 292 1.01 -0.85 8.43
C ALA A 292 0.87 -2.38 8.39
N MET A 293 1.96 -3.05 8.03
CA MET A 293 2.07 -4.52 8.07
C MET A 293 2.30 -5.01 9.51
N GLY A 294 1.62 -6.07 9.93
CA GLY A 294 1.64 -6.59 11.30
C GLY A 294 2.86 -7.45 11.62
N ILE A 295 3.32 -8.25 10.67
CA ILE A 295 4.45 -9.18 10.84
C ILE A 295 5.74 -8.53 10.33
N SER A 296 5.75 -8.09 9.06
CA SER A 296 6.91 -7.46 8.43
C SER A 296 7.15 -6.00 8.86
N GLY A 297 6.11 -5.32 9.37
CA GLY A 297 6.21 -3.91 9.71
C GLY A 297 7.05 -3.64 10.96
N SER A 298 7.87 -2.59 10.89
CA SER A 298 8.61 -2.04 12.02
C SER A 298 7.67 -1.48 13.11
N ASP A 299 8.15 -1.40 14.35
CA ASP A 299 7.36 -0.81 15.43
C ASP A 299 7.03 0.67 15.18
N VAL A 300 7.94 1.39 14.53
CA VAL A 300 7.75 2.81 14.18
C VAL A 300 6.67 2.98 13.10
N SER A 301 6.62 2.11 12.10
CA SER A 301 5.56 2.17 11.07
C SER A 301 4.20 1.80 11.65
N LYS A 302 4.13 0.79 12.53
CA LYS A 302 2.89 0.38 13.23
C LYS A 302 2.33 1.49 14.12
N GLN A 303 3.18 2.24 14.81
CA GLN A 303 2.76 3.37 15.65
C GLN A 303 2.34 4.60 14.81
N ALA A 304 2.88 4.76 13.61
CA ALA A 304 2.54 5.86 12.73
C ALA A 304 1.23 5.66 11.96
N ALA A 305 0.84 4.40 11.73
CA ALA A 305 -0.36 4.02 10.98
C ALA A 305 -1.65 4.06 11.82
N ASP A 306 -2.78 4.22 11.14
CA ASP A 306 -4.13 4.21 11.73
C ASP A 306 -4.75 2.81 11.71
N MET A 307 -4.31 1.95 10.78
CA MET A 307 -4.74 0.57 10.63
C MET A 307 -3.54 -0.39 10.51
N ILE A 308 -3.64 -1.57 11.12
CA ILE A 308 -2.58 -2.59 11.10
C ILE A 308 -3.13 -3.90 10.52
N LEU A 309 -2.46 -4.44 9.51
CA LEU A 309 -2.80 -5.72 8.89
C LEU A 309 -2.05 -6.85 9.61
N LEU A 310 -2.69 -7.48 10.58
CA LEU A 310 -2.08 -8.52 11.43
C LEU A 310 -1.54 -9.73 10.65
N ASP A 311 -2.10 -10.01 9.47
CA ASP A 311 -1.78 -11.15 8.63
C ASP A 311 -0.85 -10.83 7.45
N ASP A 312 -0.39 -9.57 7.34
CA ASP A 312 0.39 -9.06 6.20
C ASP A 312 -0.28 -9.30 4.83
N ASN A 313 -1.62 -9.38 4.79
CA ASN A 313 -2.35 -9.63 3.57
C ASN A 313 -2.88 -8.35 2.95
N PHE A 314 -2.33 -7.97 1.80
CA PHE A 314 -2.77 -6.79 1.05
C PHE A 314 -4.23 -6.88 0.60
N ALA A 315 -4.80 -8.09 0.44
CA ALA A 315 -6.21 -8.27 0.10
C ALA A 315 -7.17 -7.67 1.14
N SER A 316 -6.73 -7.53 2.40
CA SER A 316 -7.51 -6.91 3.47
C SER A 316 -7.83 -5.43 3.20
N ILE A 317 -7.04 -4.75 2.37
CA ILE A 317 -7.33 -3.37 1.94
C ILE A 317 -8.57 -3.33 1.04
N VAL A 318 -8.72 -4.32 0.15
CA VAL A 318 -9.90 -4.42 -0.72
C VAL A 318 -11.16 -4.61 0.13
N VAL A 319 -11.09 -5.47 1.13
CA VAL A 319 -12.18 -5.66 2.11
C VAL A 319 -12.44 -4.37 2.88
N GLY A 320 -11.40 -3.66 3.31
CA GLY A 320 -11.55 -2.37 3.98
C GLY A 320 -12.24 -1.30 3.13
N ILE A 321 -11.96 -1.27 1.82
CA ILE A 321 -12.64 -0.36 0.88
C ILE A 321 -14.13 -0.76 0.74
N GLU A 322 -14.42 -2.05 0.63
CA GLU A 322 -15.79 -2.56 0.54
C GLU A 322 -16.61 -2.21 1.79
N GLU A 323 -16.11 -2.56 2.97
CA GLU A 323 -16.75 -2.28 4.25
C GLU A 323 -16.88 -0.77 4.51
N GLY A 324 -15.86 0.03 4.16
CA GLY A 324 -15.89 1.49 4.27
C GLY A 324 -16.98 2.13 3.38
N ARG A 325 -17.25 1.54 2.22
CA ARG A 325 -18.34 1.98 1.34
C ARG A 325 -19.72 1.56 1.88
N ILE A 326 -19.83 0.35 2.44
CA ILE A 326 -21.08 -0.17 3.01
C ILE A 326 -21.50 0.68 4.22
N ILE A 327 -20.58 0.91 5.16
CA ILE A 327 -20.89 1.66 6.37
C ILE A 327 -21.28 3.11 6.04
N PHE A 328 -20.70 3.72 5.01
CA PHE A 328 -21.08 5.06 4.59
C PHE A 328 -22.54 5.15 4.13
N ASP A 329 -23.01 4.20 3.32
CA ASP A 329 -24.41 4.17 2.86
C ASP A 329 -25.37 3.81 4.01
N ASN A 330 -24.96 2.89 4.88
CA ASN A 330 -25.75 2.50 6.04
C ASN A 330 -25.88 3.65 7.05
N LEU A 331 -24.83 4.45 7.24
CA LEU A 331 -24.90 5.66 8.05
C LEU A 331 -25.87 6.68 7.47
N LYS A 332 -25.99 6.82 6.14
CA LYS A 332 -27.03 7.67 5.54
C LYS A 332 -28.44 7.19 5.90
N LYS A 333 -28.68 5.87 5.88
CA LYS A 333 -29.97 5.28 6.26
C LYS A 333 -30.29 5.54 7.72
N SER A 334 -29.33 5.26 8.60
CA SER A 334 -29.45 5.49 10.05
C SER A 334 -29.74 6.95 10.37
N ILE A 335 -28.97 7.88 9.77
CA ILE A 335 -29.20 9.32 9.95
C ILE A 335 -30.55 9.76 9.37
N ALA A 336 -30.94 9.27 8.19
CA ALA A 336 -32.24 9.60 7.60
C ALA A 336 -33.40 9.12 8.50
N TYR A 337 -33.27 7.94 9.10
CA TYR A 337 -34.24 7.41 10.05
C TYR A 337 -34.40 8.35 11.26
N THR A 338 -33.30 8.67 11.96
CA THR A 338 -33.33 9.55 13.14
C THR A 338 -33.75 10.99 12.80
N LEU A 339 -33.36 11.53 11.64
CA LEU A 339 -33.76 12.89 11.27
C LEU A 339 -35.25 13.02 10.95
N THR A 340 -35.91 11.92 10.59
CA THR A 340 -37.32 11.93 10.20
C THR A 340 -38.24 12.13 11.42
N SER A 341 -37.91 11.55 12.58
CA SER A 341 -38.69 11.68 13.82
C SER A 341 -38.61 13.07 14.45
N ASN A 342 -37.60 13.89 14.11
CA ASN A 342 -37.49 15.26 14.62
C ASN A 342 -38.68 16.17 14.27
N LEU A 343 -39.29 16.00 13.07
CA LEU A 343 -40.38 16.88 12.65
C LEU A 343 -41.67 16.67 13.49
N PRO A 344 -42.20 15.45 13.67
CA PRO A 344 -43.36 15.20 14.52
C PRO A 344 -43.13 15.56 15.99
N GLU A 345 -41.89 15.79 16.42
CA GLU A 345 -41.56 16.24 17.77
C GLU A 345 -41.54 17.76 17.90
N ILE A 346 -41.02 18.49 16.90
CA ILE A 346 -40.93 19.96 16.92
C ILE A 346 -42.29 20.61 16.63
N VAL A 347 -43.06 20.08 15.68
CA VAL A 347 -44.32 20.72 15.23
C VAL A 347 -45.38 20.80 16.34
N PRO A 348 -45.55 19.82 17.24
CA PRO A 348 -46.37 19.96 18.46
C PRO A 348 -46.07 21.22 19.28
N PHE A 349 -44.79 21.54 19.50
CA PHE A 349 -44.39 22.75 20.23
C PHE A 349 -44.72 24.02 19.45
N LEU A 350 -44.54 24.02 18.13
CA LEU A 350 -44.92 25.16 17.29
C LEU A 350 -46.43 25.40 17.33
N PHE A 351 -47.24 24.36 17.24
CA PHE A 351 -48.70 24.49 17.31
C PHE A 351 -49.17 24.92 18.70
N PHE A 352 -48.54 24.40 19.75
CA PHE A 352 -48.77 24.83 21.13
C PHE A 352 -48.58 26.34 21.31
N VAL A 353 -47.54 26.93 20.70
CA VAL A 353 -47.27 28.38 20.78
C VAL A 353 -48.17 29.20 19.85
N ILE A 354 -48.39 28.76 18.61
CA ILE A 354 -49.07 29.55 17.57
C ILE A 354 -50.59 29.50 17.71
N PHE A 355 -51.16 28.32 18.00
CA PHE A 355 -52.61 28.11 18.06
C PHE A 355 -53.16 28.02 19.48
N ASP A 356 -52.27 28.09 20.47
CA ASP A 356 -52.63 28.09 21.89
C ASP A 356 -53.51 26.88 22.26
N ILE A 357 -53.12 25.72 21.72
CA ILE A 357 -53.72 24.40 22.00
C ILE A 357 -52.95 23.70 23.14
N PRO A 358 -53.50 22.66 23.79
CA PRO A 358 -52.75 21.87 24.76
C PRO A 358 -51.50 21.20 24.16
N LEU A 359 -50.47 21.00 24.97
CA LEU A 359 -49.22 20.40 24.51
C LEU A 359 -49.44 18.95 24.06
N ALA A 360 -49.33 18.70 22.76
CA ALA A 360 -49.60 17.38 22.17
C ALA A 360 -48.50 16.35 22.46
N LEU A 361 -47.24 16.77 22.58
CA LEU A 361 -46.10 15.90 22.91
C LEU A 361 -45.21 16.57 23.96
N GLY A 362 -44.99 15.89 25.08
CA GLY A 362 -44.16 16.38 26.18
C GLY A 362 -42.67 16.10 25.98
N THR A 363 -41.82 16.90 26.63
CA THR A 363 -40.35 16.75 26.55
C THR A 363 -39.85 15.39 27.01
N ILE A 364 -40.47 14.78 28.03
CA ILE A 364 -40.12 13.43 28.48
C ILE A 364 -40.42 12.39 27.40
N ALA A 365 -41.53 12.55 26.65
CA ALA A 365 -41.90 11.63 25.58
C ALA A 365 -40.92 11.72 24.41
N ILE A 366 -40.45 12.92 24.06
CA ILE A 366 -39.38 13.11 23.07
C ILE A 366 -38.12 12.35 23.48
N LEU A 367 -37.67 12.51 24.73
CA LEU A 367 -36.51 11.78 25.23
C LEU A 367 -36.69 10.25 25.18
N CYS A 368 -37.91 9.76 25.44
CA CYS A 368 -38.23 8.34 25.30
C CYS A 368 -38.15 7.84 23.85
N ILE A 369 -38.41 8.71 22.87
CA ILE A 369 -38.30 8.37 21.44
C ILE A 369 -36.82 8.36 21.04
N ASP A 370 -36.13 9.48 21.17
CA ASP A 370 -34.76 9.68 20.70
C ASP A 370 -33.74 8.72 21.34
N ILE A 371 -33.82 8.57 22.66
CA ILE A 371 -32.84 7.79 23.43
C ILE A 371 -33.36 6.36 23.67
N GLY A 372 -34.67 6.17 23.67
CA GLY A 372 -35.29 4.88 23.97
C GLY A 372 -35.60 4.09 22.71
N THR A 373 -36.68 4.44 22.03
CA THR A 373 -37.24 3.60 20.97
C THR A 373 -36.45 3.64 19.67
N ASP A 374 -35.90 4.80 19.28
CA ASP A 374 -35.23 4.98 17.98
C ASP A 374 -33.77 4.49 17.97
N MET A 375 -33.14 4.34 19.14
CA MET A 375 -31.74 3.95 19.22
C MET A 375 -31.49 2.54 18.64
N LEU A 376 -32.31 1.55 18.97
CA LEU A 376 -32.13 0.17 18.50
C LEU A 376 -32.37 0.04 16.98
N PRO A 377 -33.46 0.57 16.39
CA PRO A 377 -33.65 0.57 14.94
C PRO A 377 -32.57 1.37 14.19
N ALA A 378 -32.14 2.52 14.71
CA ALA A 378 -31.10 3.31 14.06
C ALA A 378 -29.76 2.55 13.99
N ILE A 379 -29.41 1.80 15.04
CA ILE A 379 -28.20 0.97 15.07
C ILE A 379 -28.35 -0.25 14.16
N SER A 380 -29.53 -0.88 14.10
CA SER A 380 -29.72 -2.06 13.25
C SER A 380 -29.53 -1.74 11.75
N LEU A 381 -29.86 -0.52 11.33
CA LEU A 381 -29.59 -0.03 9.97
C LEU A 381 -28.09 0.01 9.62
N ALA A 382 -27.19 0.04 10.60
CA ALA A 382 -25.75 -0.05 10.36
C ALA A 382 -25.32 -1.43 9.82
N TYR A 383 -26.11 -2.48 10.10
CA TYR A 383 -25.84 -3.88 9.72
C TYR A 383 -26.50 -4.29 8.40
N GLU A 384 -27.11 -3.34 7.67
CA GLU A 384 -27.67 -3.61 6.35
C GLU A 384 -26.59 -4.03 5.34
N LYS A 385 -26.97 -4.88 4.39
CA LYS A 385 -26.05 -5.32 3.33
C LYS A 385 -26.00 -4.28 2.20
N ALA A 386 -24.97 -4.40 1.36
CA ALA A 386 -24.88 -3.62 0.13
C ALA A 386 -26.10 -3.88 -0.78
N GLU A 387 -26.72 -2.81 -1.28
CA GLU A 387 -27.88 -2.90 -2.19
C GLU A 387 -27.50 -3.23 -3.63
N SER A 388 -26.25 -2.97 -4.00
CA SER A 388 -25.69 -3.17 -5.34
C SER A 388 -24.21 -3.52 -5.22
N ASP A 389 -23.58 -3.85 -6.34
CA ASP A 389 -22.13 -4.09 -6.38
C ASP A 389 -21.38 -2.79 -6.04
N ILE A 390 -21.01 -2.67 -4.77
CA ILE A 390 -20.40 -1.47 -4.20
C ILE A 390 -18.95 -1.31 -4.63
N MET A 391 -18.34 -2.36 -5.18
CA MET A 391 -16.97 -2.35 -5.69
C MET A 391 -16.91 -1.99 -7.17
N ALA A 392 -18.03 -1.97 -7.88
CA ALA A 392 -18.10 -1.51 -9.27
C ALA A 392 -18.22 0.02 -9.42
N ARG A 393 -18.60 0.74 -8.36
CA ARG A 393 -18.75 2.21 -8.39
C ARG A 393 -17.41 2.94 -8.18
N MET A 394 -17.28 4.14 -8.75
CA MET A 394 -16.15 5.03 -8.51
C MET A 394 -16.10 5.50 -7.04
N PRO A 395 -14.92 5.89 -6.52
CA PRO A 395 -14.82 6.54 -5.22
C PRO A 395 -15.69 7.80 -5.18
N ARG A 396 -16.31 8.04 -4.01
CA ARG A 396 -17.18 9.21 -3.82
C ARG A 396 -16.39 10.51 -3.97
N ASP A 397 -17.04 11.55 -4.49
CA ASP A 397 -16.47 12.89 -4.44
C ASP A 397 -16.66 13.48 -3.03
N PRO A 398 -15.59 13.86 -2.32
CA PRO A 398 -15.73 14.40 -0.97
C PRO A 398 -16.51 15.73 -0.89
N PHE A 399 -16.60 16.49 -1.99
CA PHE A 399 -17.26 17.80 -2.03
C PHE A 399 -18.75 17.68 -2.36
N GLU A 400 -19.10 16.81 -3.32
CA GLU A 400 -20.47 16.60 -3.80
C GLU A 400 -21.22 15.51 -2.99
N ASP A 401 -20.60 14.35 -2.80
CA ASP A 401 -21.23 13.17 -2.19
C ASP A 401 -21.09 13.17 -0.66
N ARG A 402 -21.72 14.16 -0.03
CA ARG A 402 -21.74 14.30 1.43
C ARG A 402 -22.64 13.25 2.08
N LEU A 403 -22.34 12.96 3.35
CA LEU A 403 -23.13 12.04 4.17
C LEU A 403 -24.58 12.55 4.33
N VAL A 404 -24.73 13.81 4.73
CA VAL A 404 -26.03 14.48 4.79
C VAL A 404 -26.12 15.49 3.66
N ASN A 405 -26.98 15.22 2.69
CA ASN A 405 -27.18 16.09 1.53
C ASN A 405 -28.59 16.71 1.54
N LYS A 406 -28.82 17.70 0.66
CA LYS A 406 -30.11 18.39 0.56
C LYS A 406 -31.26 17.43 0.22
N LYS A 407 -30.99 16.38 -0.58
CA LYS A 407 -31.99 15.37 -0.95
C LYS A 407 -32.47 14.57 0.27
N LEU A 408 -31.54 14.17 1.14
CA LEU A 408 -31.81 13.44 2.38
C LEU A 408 -32.64 14.31 3.33
N ILE A 409 -32.25 15.56 3.55
CA ILE A 409 -33.00 16.50 4.40
C ILE A 409 -34.41 16.72 3.84
N LEU A 410 -34.55 16.92 2.53
CA LEU A 410 -35.85 17.14 1.89
C LEU A 410 -36.77 15.93 2.06
N MET A 411 -36.26 14.72 1.84
CA MET A 411 -37.00 13.49 2.04
C MET A 411 -37.39 13.30 3.51
N ALA A 412 -36.43 13.40 4.42
CA ALA A 412 -36.64 13.14 5.85
C ALA A 412 -37.62 14.15 6.46
N TYR A 413 -37.37 15.46 6.29
CA TYR A 413 -38.21 16.49 6.91
C TYR A 413 -39.49 16.76 6.11
N LEU A 414 -39.44 17.01 4.80
CA LEU A 414 -40.63 17.51 4.08
C LEU A 414 -41.56 16.42 3.57
N GLN A 415 -41.11 15.18 3.44
CA GLN A 415 -41.96 14.08 2.97
C GLN A 415 -42.38 13.20 4.14
N ILE A 416 -41.44 12.42 4.70
CA ILE A 416 -41.78 11.41 5.71
C ILE A 416 -42.12 12.08 7.04
N GLY A 417 -41.35 13.06 7.47
CA GLY A 417 -41.59 13.81 8.71
C GLY A 417 -42.96 14.48 8.73
N VAL A 418 -43.41 15.03 7.59
CA VAL A 418 -44.76 15.63 7.45
C VAL A 418 -45.84 14.56 7.59
N ILE A 419 -45.67 13.41 6.94
CA ILE A 419 -46.63 12.29 7.06
C ILE A 419 -46.74 11.81 8.50
N GLN A 420 -45.61 11.62 9.18
CA GLN A 420 -45.57 11.26 10.61
C GLN A 420 -46.24 12.32 11.47
N THR A 421 -45.95 13.60 11.22
CA THR A 421 -46.58 14.73 11.94
C THR A 421 -48.09 14.71 11.78
N VAL A 422 -48.61 14.56 10.56
CA VAL A 422 -50.04 14.48 10.30
C VAL A 422 -50.68 13.29 11.02
N ALA A 423 -50.02 12.13 11.04
CA ALA A 423 -50.49 10.96 11.79
C ALA A 423 -50.51 11.19 13.31
N CYS A 424 -49.48 11.83 13.88
CA CYS A 424 -49.42 12.19 15.30
C CYS A 424 -50.54 13.18 15.66
N PHE A 425 -50.73 14.24 14.87
CA PHE A 425 -51.79 15.21 15.10
C PHE A 425 -53.19 14.62 14.91
N PHE A 426 -53.37 13.70 13.96
CA PHE A 426 -54.62 12.96 13.81
C PHE A 426 -54.95 12.20 15.09
N THR A 427 -53.99 11.46 15.65
CA THR A 427 -54.16 10.75 16.93
C THR A 427 -54.46 11.71 18.08
N PHE A 428 -53.74 12.84 18.17
CA PHE A 428 -53.98 13.86 19.17
C PHE A 428 -55.43 14.40 19.11
N PHE A 429 -55.89 14.82 17.92
CA PHE A 429 -57.25 15.34 17.75
C PHE A 429 -58.33 14.29 17.99
N ALA A 430 -58.09 13.03 17.59
CA ALA A 430 -59.02 11.93 17.84
C ALA A 430 -59.20 11.70 19.35
N ILE A 431 -58.09 11.59 20.11
CA ILE A 431 -58.13 11.40 21.56
C ILE A 431 -58.84 12.57 22.24
N MET A 432 -58.52 13.80 21.85
CA MET A 432 -59.17 15.00 22.43
C MET A 432 -60.68 15.03 22.13
N ALA A 433 -61.09 14.65 20.91
CA ALA A 433 -62.50 14.62 20.53
C ALA A 433 -63.29 13.55 21.31
N GLU A 434 -62.73 12.35 21.49
CA GLU A 434 -63.34 11.28 22.29
C GLU A 434 -63.55 11.69 23.75
N HIS A 435 -62.64 12.50 24.30
CA HIS A 435 -62.72 13.01 25.67
C HIS A 435 -63.52 14.33 25.78
N GLY A 436 -64.28 14.70 24.75
CA GLY A 436 -65.22 15.83 24.78
C GLY A 436 -64.65 17.19 24.35
N PHE A 437 -63.44 17.23 23.82
CA PHE A 437 -62.79 18.44 23.29
C PHE A 437 -62.62 18.35 21.77
N PRO A 438 -63.67 18.69 20.98
CA PRO A 438 -63.57 18.64 19.53
C PRO A 438 -62.54 19.66 19.00
N PRO A 439 -61.93 19.45 17.81
CA PRO A 439 -60.87 20.31 17.29
C PRO A 439 -61.23 21.81 17.21
N SER A 440 -62.50 22.13 16.96
CA SER A 440 -63.01 23.51 16.93
C SER A 440 -62.91 24.22 18.28
N ARG A 441 -62.89 23.50 19.39
CA ARG A 441 -62.82 24.02 20.77
C ARG A 441 -61.39 24.14 21.30
N LEU A 442 -60.41 23.53 20.63
CA LEU A 442 -59.03 23.46 21.15
C LEU A 442 -58.25 24.77 21.00
N LYS A 443 -58.63 25.64 20.07
CA LYS A 443 -57.90 26.88 19.79
C LYS A 443 -58.11 27.89 20.93
N GLY A 444 -57.02 28.37 21.54
CA GLY A 444 -57.08 29.36 22.63
C GLY A 444 -57.52 28.81 23.98
N ILE A 445 -57.52 27.49 24.16
CA ILE A 445 -57.96 26.84 25.42
C ILE A 445 -56.83 26.74 26.45
N ARG A 446 -55.59 27.05 26.07
CA ARG A 446 -54.40 26.78 26.89
C ARG A 446 -54.44 27.48 28.24
N GLU A 447 -54.80 28.76 28.29
CA GLU A 447 -54.84 29.50 29.57
C GLU A 447 -55.77 28.83 30.59
N ASP A 448 -56.93 28.34 30.13
CA ASP A 448 -57.89 27.61 30.96
C ASP A 448 -57.38 26.21 31.32
N TRP A 449 -56.73 25.53 30.36
CA TRP A 449 -56.17 24.18 30.49
C TRP A 449 -55.02 24.10 31.51
N ASP A 450 -54.10 25.07 31.46
CA ASP A 450 -52.95 25.16 32.36
C ASP A 450 -53.31 25.79 33.72
N SER A 451 -54.52 26.37 33.85
CA SER A 451 -54.97 26.98 35.09
C SER A 451 -55.07 25.96 36.23
N LYS A 452 -54.63 26.35 37.43
CA LYS A 452 -54.71 25.50 38.64
C LYS A 452 -56.15 25.08 39.02
N LYS A 453 -57.18 25.66 38.41
CA LYS A 453 -58.59 25.29 38.63
C LYS A 453 -58.97 23.97 37.95
N CYS A 454 -58.35 23.63 36.81
CA CYS A 454 -58.52 22.35 36.14
C CYS A 454 -57.66 21.22 36.73
N ARG A 455 -56.65 21.56 37.55
CA ARG A 455 -55.90 20.60 38.38
C ARG A 455 -56.61 20.37 39.73
N ARG A 456 -57.77 19.71 39.72
CA ARG A 456 -58.36 19.11 40.93
C ARG A 456 -58.56 17.61 40.71
N PRO A 457 -58.36 16.79 41.76
CA PRO A 457 -57.96 15.38 41.66
C PRO A 457 -58.94 14.50 40.90
#